data_AF-A0A7C1UUZ9-F1
#
_entry.id   AF-A0A7C1UUZ9-F1
#
_cell.length_a   1.000
_cell.length_b   1.000
_cell.length_c   1.000
_cell.angle_alpha   90.00
_cell.angle_beta   90.00
_cell.angle_gamma   90.00
#
_symmetry.space_group_name_H-M   'P 1'
#
loop_
_entity.id
_entity.type
_entity.pdbx_description
1 polymer ?
#
loop_
_entity_poly.entity_id
_entity_poly.type
_entity_poly.pdbx_seq_one_letter_code
_entity_poly.pdbx_strand_id
1 'polypeptide(L)'
;MSNELLPPPRRIPINLAAKCLFAGIRYQISFLILGFATVFFLVFAFDYSSILFSVSEIKTTNGTLTHKEKTIFNTGTFNAGSGLPTRKGEDIYKYLYRYSVAGKSYKASSYRINMSIDKKIPLVVEYLTNTPSISRIQGMSPGIHLSGGLTSFAFVIAIILIAFSTVYSMTYKRVRLNRLLKDGLTAIGTVKTKKLLAQSSGRKWYEVVYEFIVDGRCYQIKDRPYYTERIETGEQRTLLYDQKKPHKAALIDNLPFSIVLDESGQIRPGRLLSTVTVSLIPIASTILMVISIYFEFFR
;
A
#
# COMPACT_ATOMS: atom_id res chain seq x y z
N MET A 1 34.25 24.60 -17.94
CA MET A 1 34.45 23.51 -16.96
C MET A 1 33.33 22.52 -17.19
N SER A 2 33.65 21.27 -17.50
CA SER A 2 32.67 20.26 -17.94
C SER A 2 31.72 19.91 -16.81
N ASN A 3 30.41 20.07 -17.03
CA ASN A 3 29.33 19.56 -16.17
C ASN A 3 29.21 18.02 -16.30
N GLU A 4 30.33 17.32 -16.39
CA GLU A 4 30.39 15.89 -16.60
C GLU A 4 30.44 15.18 -15.25
N LEU A 5 29.65 14.12 -15.12
CA LEU A 5 29.70 13.24 -13.96
C LEU A 5 31.05 12.54 -13.91
N LEU A 6 31.62 12.38 -12.71
CA LEU A 6 32.80 11.54 -12.52
C LEU A 6 32.59 10.11 -13.06
N PRO A 7 33.66 9.40 -13.45
CA PRO A 7 33.57 8.00 -13.81
C PRO A 7 33.08 7.16 -12.60
N PRO A 8 32.35 6.06 -12.86
CA PRO A 8 31.98 5.12 -11.80
C PRO A 8 33.22 4.38 -11.23
N PRO A 9 33.19 3.93 -9.97
CA PRO A 9 32.09 4.02 -9.01
C PRO A 9 32.01 5.39 -8.32
N ARG A 10 30.84 6.02 -8.37
CA ARG A 10 30.56 7.32 -7.74
C ARG A 10 30.11 7.16 -6.29
N ARG A 11 30.48 8.11 -5.45
CA ARG A 11 29.93 8.21 -4.08
C ARG A 11 28.56 8.88 -4.14
N ILE A 12 27.52 8.17 -3.69
CA ILE A 12 26.17 8.74 -3.55
C ILE A 12 25.93 9.05 -2.07
N PRO A 13 25.65 10.32 -1.72
CA PRO A 13 25.22 10.68 -0.39
C PRO A 13 23.95 9.92 0.04
N ILE A 14 23.93 9.40 1.28
CA ILE A 14 22.83 8.55 1.76
C ILE A 14 21.46 9.25 1.73
N ASN A 15 21.45 10.57 1.96
CA ASN A 15 20.25 11.39 1.86
C ASN A 15 19.71 11.46 0.42
N LEU A 16 20.59 11.52 -0.57
CA LEU A 16 20.20 11.50 -1.98
C LEU A 16 19.69 10.11 -2.40
N ALA A 17 20.36 9.05 -1.94
CA ALA A 17 19.91 7.68 -2.16
C ALA A 17 18.52 7.44 -1.55
N ALA A 18 18.27 7.91 -0.32
CA ALA A 18 16.96 7.87 0.31
C ALA A 18 15.94 8.71 -0.45
N LYS A 19 16.30 9.93 -0.86
CA LYS A 19 15.43 10.79 -1.69
C LYS A 19 15.07 10.10 -3.01
N CYS A 20 15.99 9.37 -3.64
CA CYS A 20 15.69 8.59 -4.83
C CYS A 20 14.65 7.49 -4.59
N LEU A 21 14.70 6.84 -3.42
CA LEU A 21 13.74 5.81 -3.03
C LEU A 21 12.37 6.40 -2.70
N PHE A 22 12.31 7.51 -1.97
CA PHE A 22 11.06 7.99 -1.36
C PHE A 22 10.42 9.20 -2.05
N ALA A 23 11.13 9.94 -2.89
CA ALA A 23 10.60 11.15 -3.52
C ALA A 23 9.50 10.87 -4.56
N GLY A 24 8.58 11.81 -4.74
CA GLY A 24 7.60 11.82 -5.81
C GLY A 24 6.17 11.52 -5.34
N ILE A 25 5.27 12.42 -5.72
CA ILE A 25 3.89 12.45 -5.20
C ILE A 25 3.12 11.15 -5.43
N ARG A 26 3.28 10.51 -6.60
CA ARG A 26 2.61 9.24 -6.92
C ARG A 26 3.01 8.12 -5.96
N TYR A 27 4.28 8.07 -5.58
CA TYR A 27 4.79 7.07 -4.65
C TYR A 27 4.26 7.32 -3.24
N GLN A 28 4.23 8.58 -2.80
CA GLN A 28 3.63 8.98 -1.52
C GLN A 28 2.14 8.63 -1.44
N ILE A 29 1.37 8.92 -2.50
CA ILE A 29 -0.05 8.56 -2.59
C ILE A 29 -0.22 7.04 -2.52
N SER A 30 0.60 6.25 -3.24
CA SER A 30 0.52 4.79 -3.15
C SER A 30 0.77 4.27 -1.73
N PHE A 31 1.74 4.83 -1.00
CA PHE A 31 1.98 4.47 0.40
C PHE A 31 0.84 4.89 1.34
N LEU A 32 0.25 6.07 1.11
CA LEU A 32 -0.88 6.55 1.89
C LEU A 32 -2.09 5.63 1.68
N ILE A 33 -2.42 5.31 0.42
CA ILE A 33 -3.50 4.38 0.08
C ILE A 33 -3.22 3.00 0.69
N LEU A 34 -2.01 2.48 0.53
CA LEU A 34 -1.65 1.16 1.06
C LEU A 34 -1.79 1.12 2.59
N GLY A 35 -1.26 2.12 3.29
CA GLY A 35 -1.35 2.20 4.75
C GLY A 35 -2.79 2.30 5.22
N PHE A 36 -3.53 3.27 4.68
CA PHE A 36 -4.93 3.52 5.05
C PHE A 36 -5.83 2.32 4.72
N ALA A 37 -5.76 1.79 3.50
CA ALA A 37 -6.57 0.66 3.08
C ALA A 37 -6.27 -0.60 3.91
N THR A 38 -5.02 -0.82 4.31
CA THR A 38 -4.66 -1.96 5.16
C THR A 38 -5.27 -1.83 6.56
N VAL A 39 -5.20 -0.66 7.19
CA VAL A 39 -5.84 -0.45 8.51
C VAL A 39 -7.34 -0.66 8.41
N PHE A 40 -7.98 -0.07 7.40
CA PHE A 40 -9.43 -0.23 7.20
C PHE A 40 -9.81 -1.68 6.93
N PHE A 41 -9.01 -2.39 6.14
CA PHE A 41 -9.22 -3.80 5.86
C PHE A 41 -9.13 -4.64 7.14
N LEU A 42 -8.07 -4.49 7.92
CA LEU A 42 -7.86 -5.26 9.14
C LEU A 42 -8.95 -4.98 10.18
N VAL A 43 -9.30 -3.71 10.41
CA VAL A 43 -10.22 -3.33 11.49
C VAL A 43 -11.69 -3.59 11.13
N PHE A 44 -12.08 -3.45 9.86
CA PHE A 44 -13.49 -3.45 9.49
C PHE A 44 -13.92 -4.60 8.59
N ALA A 45 -13.00 -5.18 7.81
CA ALA A 45 -13.34 -6.16 6.78
C ALA A 45 -12.82 -7.57 7.08
N PHE A 46 -11.71 -7.68 7.80
CA PHE A 46 -11.07 -8.96 8.08
C PHE A 46 -11.58 -9.58 9.38
N ASP A 47 -12.39 -10.62 9.28
CA ASP A 47 -12.82 -11.40 10.44
C ASP A 47 -11.77 -12.46 10.81
N TYR A 48 -10.76 -12.06 11.59
CA TYR A 48 -9.77 -12.98 12.13
C TYR A 48 -10.40 -14.04 13.05
N SER A 49 -11.47 -13.68 13.76
CA SER A 49 -12.10 -14.56 14.72
C SER A 49 -12.73 -15.79 14.06
N SER A 50 -13.29 -15.65 12.86
CA SER A 50 -13.81 -16.78 12.10
C SER A 50 -12.70 -17.80 11.77
N ILE A 51 -11.49 -17.35 11.46
CA ILE A 51 -10.33 -18.22 11.21
C ILE A 51 -9.87 -18.88 12.51
N LEU A 52 -9.73 -18.12 13.59
CA LEU A 52 -9.36 -18.63 14.92
C LEU A 52 -10.27 -19.78 15.36
N PHE A 53 -11.59 -19.59 15.30
CA PHE A 53 -12.57 -20.60 15.66
C PHE A 53 -12.60 -21.77 14.65
N SER A 54 -12.23 -21.56 13.37
CA SER A 54 -12.17 -22.66 12.41
C SER A 54 -10.97 -23.58 12.60
N VAL A 55 -9.85 -23.07 13.14
CA VAL A 55 -8.59 -23.82 13.22
C VAL A 55 -8.29 -24.30 14.65
N SER A 56 -8.88 -23.67 15.66
CA SER A 56 -8.63 -24.00 17.07
C SER A 56 -9.58 -25.06 17.63
N GLU A 57 -9.16 -25.75 18.69
CA GLU A 57 -10.05 -26.64 19.46
C GLU A 57 -11.06 -25.82 20.26
N ILE A 58 -12.34 -25.98 19.93
CA ILE A 58 -13.46 -25.30 20.60
C ILE A 58 -14.17 -26.27 21.55
N LYS A 59 -14.55 -25.75 22.72
CA LYS A 59 -15.50 -26.40 23.62
C LYS A 59 -16.70 -25.50 23.88
N THR A 60 -17.79 -26.12 24.32
CA THR A 60 -19.02 -25.40 24.66
C THR A 60 -19.28 -25.41 26.16
N THR A 61 -19.97 -24.38 26.64
CA THR A 61 -20.47 -24.27 28.02
C THR A 61 -21.77 -23.46 28.04
N ASN A 62 -22.49 -23.53 29.15
CA ASN A 62 -23.66 -22.70 29.37
C ASN A 62 -23.24 -21.31 29.88
N GLY A 63 -23.85 -20.28 29.32
CA GLY A 63 -23.68 -18.89 29.70
C GLY A 63 -25.00 -18.21 30.02
N THR A 64 -24.88 -17.03 30.62
CA THR A 64 -26.01 -16.17 30.96
C THR A 64 -25.89 -14.82 30.25
N LEU A 65 -26.92 -14.45 29.51
CA LEU A 65 -27.01 -13.14 28.89
C LEU A 65 -27.21 -12.09 29.99
N THR A 66 -26.29 -11.14 30.07
CA THR A 66 -26.35 -10.03 31.03
C THR A 66 -27.05 -8.82 30.44
N HIS A 67 -26.74 -8.47 29.19
CA HIS A 67 -27.27 -7.27 28.55
C HIS A 67 -27.27 -7.38 27.03
N LYS A 68 -28.18 -6.64 26.38
CA LYS A 68 -28.24 -6.48 24.93
C LYS A 68 -28.27 -4.99 24.63
N GLU A 69 -27.26 -4.49 23.92
CA GLU A 69 -27.16 -3.09 23.51
C GLU A 69 -27.17 -2.96 21.98
N LYS A 70 -27.87 -1.96 21.48
CA LYS A 70 -27.83 -1.60 20.06
C LYS A 70 -26.49 -0.93 19.78
N THR A 71 -25.77 -1.39 18.76
CA THR A 71 -24.52 -0.73 18.36
C THR A 71 -24.80 0.44 17.41
N ILE A 72 -23.78 1.27 17.17
CA ILE A 72 -23.83 2.31 16.12
C ILE A 72 -23.73 1.73 14.70
N PHE A 73 -23.47 0.43 14.58
CA PHE A 73 -23.20 -0.24 13.30
C PHE A 73 -24.45 -0.94 12.75
N ASN A 74 -24.53 -0.99 11.44
CA ASN A 74 -25.52 -1.77 10.69
C ASN A 74 -24.81 -2.55 9.58
N THR A 75 -25.50 -3.50 8.95
CA THR A 75 -24.95 -4.32 7.86
C THR A 75 -24.68 -3.54 6.55
N GLY A 76 -24.79 -2.21 6.57
CA GLY A 76 -24.63 -1.35 5.43
C GLY A 76 -25.89 -1.26 4.58
N THR A 77 -26.11 -0.09 3.98
CA THR A 77 -27.16 0.13 3.00
C THR A 77 -26.61 -0.18 1.62
N PHE A 78 -27.19 -1.17 0.93
CA PHE A 78 -26.79 -1.50 -0.43
C PHE A 78 -27.62 -0.68 -1.43
N ASN A 79 -26.98 0.31 -2.06
CA ASN A 79 -27.51 0.98 -3.24
C ASN A 79 -27.09 0.17 -4.45
N ALA A 80 -28.01 -0.62 -5.01
CA ALA A 80 -27.71 -1.53 -6.11
C ALA A 80 -27.36 -0.81 -7.44
N GLY A 81 -27.52 0.51 -7.52
CA GLY A 81 -27.50 1.21 -8.81
C GLY A 81 -28.64 0.73 -9.71
N SER A 82 -28.92 1.44 -10.81
CA SER A 82 -29.95 1.07 -11.81
C SER A 82 -31.36 0.80 -11.26
N GLY A 83 -32.01 1.78 -10.62
CA GLY A 83 -33.46 1.75 -10.36
C GLY A 83 -33.98 0.67 -9.39
N LEU A 84 -33.09 -0.12 -8.78
CA LEU A 84 -33.43 -1.12 -7.78
C LEU A 84 -33.66 -0.45 -6.40
N PRO A 85 -34.61 -0.96 -5.59
CA PRO A 85 -34.90 -0.37 -4.29
C PRO A 85 -33.70 -0.53 -3.36
N THR A 86 -33.29 0.59 -2.75
CA THR A 86 -32.28 0.62 -1.69
C THR A 86 -32.72 -0.30 -0.55
N ARG A 87 -31.93 -1.33 -0.26
CA ARG A 87 -32.14 -2.17 0.93
C ARG A 87 -31.45 -1.50 2.12
N LYS A 88 -32.25 -1.06 3.09
CA LYS A 88 -31.76 -0.53 4.37
C LYS A 88 -31.04 -1.66 5.12
N GLY A 89 -29.83 -1.39 5.58
CA GLY A 89 -29.07 -2.33 6.41
C GLY A 89 -29.80 -2.67 7.72
N GLU A 90 -29.52 -3.84 8.26
CA GLU A 90 -30.06 -4.30 9.54
C GLU A 90 -29.14 -3.87 10.69
N ASP A 91 -29.73 -3.48 11.82
CA ASP A 91 -28.99 -3.02 12.98
C ASP A 91 -28.23 -4.20 13.64
N ILE A 92 -26.95 -3.96 13.97
CA ILE A 92 -26.13 -4.93 14.68
C ILE A 92 -26.25 -4.66 16.18
N TYR A 93 -26.48 -5.72 16.95
CA TYR A 93 -26.58 -5.68 18.42
C TYR A 93 -25.38 -6.37 19.05
N LYS A 94 -24.98 -5.88 20.21
CA LYS A 94 -23.98 -6.50 21.08
C LYS A 94 -24.69 -7.19 22.24
N TYR A 95 -24.33 -8.44 22.44
CA TYR A 95 -24.83 -9.32 23.49
C TYR A 95 -23.72 -9.53 24.51
N LEU A 96 -23.87 -8.94 25.70
CA LEU A 96 -22.96 -9.11 26.83
C LEU A 96 -23.38 -10.34 27.62
N TYR A 97 -22.46 -11.27 27.84
CA TYR A 97 -22.74 -12.52 28.54
C TYR A 97 -21.63 -12.91 29.51
N ARG A 98 -21.97 -13.81 30.44
CA ARG A 98 -21.04 -14.43 31.37
C ARG A 98 -21.08 -15.95 31.23
N TYR A 99 -19.96 -16.59 31.47
CA TYR A 99 -19.84 -18.05 31.48
C TYR A 99 -18.74 -18.47 32.45
N SER A 100 -18.66 -19.76 32.74
CA SER A 100 -17.65 -20.34 33.62
C SER A 100 -16.99 -21.54 32.96
N VAL A 101 -15.66 -21.60 33.08
CA VAL A 101 -14.83 -22.73 32.62
C VAL A 101 -13.91 -23.09 33.76
N ALA A 102 -13.93 -24.36 34.19
CA ALA A 102 -13.10 -24.87 35.30
C ALA A 102 -13.15 -23.99 36.58
N GLY A 103 -14.32 -23.46 36.93
CA GLY A 103 -14.52 -22.62 38.11
C GLY A 103 -14.14 -21.14 37.95
N LYS A 104 -13.55 -20.74 36.82
CA LYS A 104 -13.23 -19.35 36.52
C LYS A 104 -14.33 -18.70 35.68
N SER A 105 -14.83 -17.56 36.15
CA SER A 105 -15.85 -16.80 35.43
C SER A 105 -15.24 -15.81 34.43
N TYR A 106 -15.83 -15.76 33.24
CA TYR A 106 -15.45 -14.88 32.15
C TYR A 106 -16.62 -13.98 31.75
N LYS A 107 -16.29 -12.77 31.29
CA LYS A 107 -17.23 -11.83 30.68
C LYS A 107 -16.81 -11.61 29.24
N ALA A 108 -17.75 -11.72 28.31
CA ALA A 108 -17.47 -11.54 26.89
C ALA A 108 -18.66 -10.90 26.17
N SER A 109 -18.44 -10.58 24.91
CA SER A 109 -19.45 -10.03 24.02
C SER A 109 -19.51 -10.80 22.71
N SER A 110 -20.71 -10.88 22.14
CA SER A 110 -20.90 -11.35 20.77
C SER A 110 -21.84 -10.42 20.04
N TYR A 111 -21.74 -10.43 18.72
CA TYR A 111 -22.39 -9.50 17.83
C TYR A 111 -23.20 -10.29 16.80
N ARG A 112 -24.43 -9.83 16.60
CA ARG A 112 -25.33 -10.37 15.57
C ARG A 112 -26.39 -9.34 15.24
N ILE A 113 -26.97 -9.48 14.05
CA ILE A 113 -28.25 -8.85 13.75
C ILE A 113 -29.30 -9.34 14.75
N ASN A 114 -30.30 -8.49 15.04
CA ASN A 114 -31.33 -8.72 16.06
C ASN A 114 -31.81 -10.19 16.11
N MET A 115 -31.36 -10.91 17.15
CA MET A 115 -31.83 -12.24 17.48
C MET A 115 -32.81 -12.17 18.65
N SER A 116 -33.95 -12.85 18.52
CA SER A 116 -34.83 -13.19 19.63
C SER A 116 -34.13 -14.22 20.51
N ILE A 117 -33.70 -13.79 21.69
CA ILE A 117 -33.17 -14.71 22.70
C ILE A 117 -34.32 -15.02 23.64
N ASP A 118 -34.72 -16.30 23.69
CA ASP A 118 -35.61 -16.77 24.73
C ASP A 118 -34.83 -16.83 26.05
N LYS A 119 -35.24 -16.02 27.03
CA LYS A 119 -34.60 -15.97 28.35
C LYS A 119 -34.71 -17.30 29.12
N LYS A 120 -35.56 -18.23 28.66
CA LYS A 120 -35.76 -19.54 29.28
C LYS A 120 -34.74 -20.61 28.83
N ILE A 121 -34.01 -20.37 27.74
CA ILE A 121 -33.04 -21.33 27.20
C ILE A 121 -31.63 -20.91 27.63
N PRO A 122 -30.83 -21.81 28.23
CA PRO A 122 -29.44 -21.50 28.56
C PRO A 122 -28.65 -21.19 27.28
N LEU A 123 -27.86 -20.13 27.32
CA LEU A 123 -27.14 -19.64 26.16
C LEU A 123 -25.87 -20.48 25.95
N VAL A 124 -25.73 -21.11 24.79
CA VAL A 124 -24.54 -21.91 24.47
C VAL A 124 -23.38 -21.01 24.06
N VAL A 125 -22.29 -21.08 24.81
CA VAL A 125 -21.05 -20.33 24.57
C VAL A 125 -19.98 -21.28 24.04
N GLU A 126 -19.41 -20.93 22.89
CA GLU A 126 -18.21 -21.53 22.32
C GLU A 126 -16.98 -20.77 22.80
N TYR A 127 -15.95 -21.46 23.30
CA TYR A 127 -14.68 -20.85 23.72
C TYR A 127 -13.49 -21.65 23.22
N LEU A 128 -12.36 -20.95 23.03
CA LEU A 128 -11.10 -21.59 22.65
C LEU A 128 -10.49 -22.31 23.86
N THR A 129 -10.17 -23.60 23.72
CA THR A 129 -9.69 -24.42 24.85
C THR A 129 -8.37 -23.90 25.43
N ASN A 130 -7.45 -23.47 24.55
CA ASN A 130 -6.15 -22.92 24.95
C ASN A 130 -6.23 -21.49 25.49
N THR A 131 -7.28 -20.76 25.12
CA THR A 131 -7.46 -19.34 25.50
C THR A 131 -8.92 -19.07 25.84
N PRO A 132 -9.42 -19.55 27.00
CA PRO A 132 -10.85 -19.51 27.30
C PRO A 132 -11.43 -18.11 27.42
N SER A 133 -10.61 -17.05 27.44
CA SER A 133 -11.08 -15.65 27.37
C SER A 133 -11.63 -15.26 26.00
N ILE A 134 -11.27 -15.98 24.94
CA ILE A 134 -11.80 -15.79 23.59
C ILE A 134 -13.00 -16.72 23.45
N SER A 135 -14.19 -16.13 23.36
CA SER A 135 -15.46 -16.86 23.28
C SER A 135 -16.48 -16.15 22.39
N ARG A 136 -17.44 -16.92 21.90
CA ARG A 136 -18.62 -16.41 21.21
C ARG A 136 -19.87 -17.17 21.61
N ILE A 137 -21.01 -16.51 21.56
CA ILE A 137 -22.31 -17.21 21.59
C ILE A 137 -22.40 -18.04 20.31
N GLN A 138 -22.83 -19.29 20.41
CA GLN A 138 -22.95 -20.19 19.26
C GLN A 138 -23.75 -19.54 18.12
N GLY A 139 -23.16 -19.52 16.91
CA GLY A 139 -23.75 -18.89 15.73
C GLY A 139 -23.71 -17.36 15.72
N MET A 140 -22.99 -16.71 16.64
CA MET A 140 -22.70 -15.28 16.63
C MET A 140 -21.22 -15.00 16.35
N SER A 141 -20.89 -13.77 15.98
CA SER A 141 -19.48 -13.36 15.86
C SER A 141 -18.97 -12.80 17.19
N PRO A 142 -17.72 -13.07 17.60
CA PRO A 142 -17.11 -12.41 18.76
C PRO A 142 -16.71 -10.95 18.48
N GLY A 143 -16.71 -10.50 17.21
CA GLY A 143 -16.36 -9.13 16.80
C GLY A 143 -17.43 -8.42 15.98
N ILE A 144 -17.33 -7.09 15.86
CA ILE A 144 -18.15 -6.31 14.93
C ILE A 144 -17.47 -6.35 13.58
N HIS A 145 -17.92 -7.26 12.71
CA HIS A 145 -17.48 -7.28 11.32
C HIS A 145 -18.57 -6.65 10.49
N LEU A 146 -18.23 -5.52 9.86
CA LEU A 146 -19.12 -4.86 8.90
C LEU A 146 -19.15 -5.75 7.67
N SER A 147 -20.12 -6.66 7.62
CA SER A 147 -20.34 -7.59 6.52
C SER A 147 -20.83 -6.82 5.28
N GLY A 148 -19.96 -6.04 4.64
CA GLY A 148 -20.23 -5.38 3.35
C GLY A 148 -20.42 -6.35 2.18
N GLY A 149 -20.71 -7.63 2.45
CA GLY A 149 -20.70 -8.71 1.48
C GLY A 149 -19.30 -9.04 0.97
N LEU A 150 -19.19 -10.14 0.21
CA LEU A 150 -17.95 -10.52 -0.47
C LEU A 150 -17.44 -9.42 -1.43
N THR A 151 -18.34 -8.57 -1.93
CA THR A 151 -18.03 -7.52 -2.91
C THR A 151 -17.22 -6.36 -2.30
N SER A 152 -17.58 -5.87 -1.11
CA SER A 152 -16.77 -4.84 -0.42
C SER A 152 -15.41 -5.38 0.01
N PHE A 153 -15.34 -6.64 0.44
CA PHE A 153 -14.09 -7.30 0.81
C PHE A 153 -13.13 -7.41 -0.39
N ALA A 154 -13.63 -7.93 -1.52
CA ALA A 154 -12.85 -8.06 -2.75
C ALA A 154 -12.36 -6.70 -3.27
N PHE A 155 -13.18 -5.65 -3.15
CA PHE A 155 -12.82 -4.30 -3.58
C PHE A 155 -11.65 -3.71 -2.77
N VAL A 156 -11.68 -3.85 -1.44
CA VAL A 156 -10.59 -3.35 -0.58
C VAL A 156 -9.29 -4.12 -0.84
N ILE A 157 -9.37 -5.45 -1.01
CA ILE A 157 -8.20 -6.26 -1.39
C ILE A 157 -7.64 -5.82 -2.73
N ALA A 158 -8.49 -5.59 -3.73
CA ALA A 158 -8.05 -5.11 -5.04
C ALA A 158 -7.30 -3.77 -4.93
N ILE A 159 -7.80 -2.83 -4.12
CA ILE A 159 -7.11 -1.56 -3.85
C ILE A 159 -5.74 -1.79 -3.20
N ILE A 160 -5.66 -2.66 -2.19
CA ILE A 160 -4.39 -3.00 -1.53
C ILE A 160 -3.40 -3.61 -2.52
N LEU A 161 -3.83 -4.56 -3.37
CA LEU A 161 -2.98 -5.21 -4.36
C LEU A 161 -2.49 -4.24 -5.44
N ILE A 162 -3.35 -3.32 -5.91
CA ILE A 162 -2.97 -2.27 -6.85
C ILE A 162 -1.97 -1.32 -6.19
N ALA A 163 -2.23 -0.86 -4.97
CA ALA A 163 -1.32 0.01 -4.23
C ALA A 163 0.04 -0.67 -3.99
N PHE A 164 0.03 -1.93 -3.57
CA PHE A 164 1.24 -2.72 -3.38
C PHE A 164 2.03 -2.92 -4.69
N SER A 165 1.35 -3.29 -5.78
CA SER A 165 1.98 -3.45 -7.10
C SER A 165 2.62 -2.16 -7.60
N THR A 166 1.96 -1.01 -7.40
CA THR A 166 2.53 0.30 -7.75
C THR A 166 3.75 0.63 -6.88
N VAL A 167 3.68 0.44 -5.56
CA VAL A 167 4.84 0.61 -4.65
C VAL A 167 6.01 -0.28 -5.07
N TYR A 168 5.75 -1.57 -5.31
CA TYR A 168 6.77 -2.55 -5.70
C TYR A 168 7.45 -2.17 -7.02
N SER A 169 6.66 -1.88 -8.06
CA SER A 169 7.16 -1.49 -9.39
C SER A 169 7.99 -0.21 -9.33
N MET A 170 7.56 0.79 -8.56
CA MET A 170 8.30 2.04 -8.39
C MET A 170 9.59 1.83 -7.59
N THR A 171 9.55 1.06 -6.51
CA THR A 171 10.72 0.76 -5.67
C THR A 171 11.79 0.05 -6.49
N TYR A 172 11.41 -0.96 -7.26
CA TYR A 172 12.32 -1.70 -8.15
C TYR A 172 13.04 -0.77 -9.15
N LYS A 173 12.30 0.14 -9.79
CA LYS A 173 12.88 1.13 -10.72
C LYS A 173 13.84 2.09 -10.02
N ARG A 174 13.54 2.50 -8.78
CA ARG A 174 14.36 3.44 -8.00
C ARG A 174 15.62 2.82 -7.42
N VAL A 175 15.56 1.57 -6.97
CA VAL A 175 16.75 0.79 -6.56
C VAL A 175 17.69 0.64 -7.75
N ARG A 176 17.15 0.33 -8.93
CA ARG A 176 17.92 0.29 -10.18
C ARG A 176 18.55 1.66 -10.48
N LEU A 177 17.80 2.74 -10.32
CA LEU A 177 18.29 4.09 -10.58
C LEU A 177 19.41 4.50 -9.62
N ASN A 178 19.30 4.19 -8.33
CA ASN A 178 20.37 4.37 -7.35
C ASN A 178 21.65 3.61 -7.76
N ARG A 179 21.50 2.38 -8.25
CA ARG A 179 22.63 1.61 -8.77
C ARG A 179 23.26 2.27 -10.01
N LEU A 180 22.44 2.79 -10.94
CA LEU A 180 22.95 3.51 -12.13
C LEU A 180 23.64 4.83 -11.77
N LEU A 181 23.17 5.54 -10.76
CA LEU A 181 23.86 6.74 -10.27
C LEU A 181 25.25 6.40 -9.73
N LYS A 182 25.41 5.22 -9.11
CA LYS A 182 26.65 4.78 -8.47
C LYS A 182 27.62 4.21 -9.51
N ASP A 183 27.15 3.24 -10.28
CA ASP A 183 28.00 2.38 -11.11
C ASP A 183 27.74 2.57 -12.62
N GLY A 184 26.79 3.41 -13.01
CA GLY A 184 26.40 3.59 -14.41
C GLY A 184 27.35 4.48 -15.20
N LEU A 185 27.67 4.04 -16.41
CA LEU A 185 28.45 4.81 -17.39
C LEU A 185 27.57 5.87 -18.07
N THR A 186 28.18 6.97 -18.48
CA THR A 186 27.52 8.05 -19.22
C THR A 186 27.55 7.78 -20.72
N ALA A 187 26.46 8.08 -21.39
CA ALA A 187 26.42 8.21 -22.85
C ALA A 187 25.50 9.37 -23.24
N ILE A 188 25.59 9.78 -24.50
CA ILE A 188 24.70 10.77 -25.10
C ILE A 188 23.63 10.01 -25.88
N GLY A 189 22.37 10.21 -25.50
CA GLY A 189 21.21 9.71 -26.23
C GLY A 189 20.56 10.80 -27.06
N THR A 190 20.26 10.46 -28.31
CA THR A 190 19.58 11.34 -29.26
C THR A 190 18.10 10.98 -29.32
N VAL A 191 17.22 11.97 -29.26
CA VAL A 191 15.77 11.77 -29.42
C VAL A 191 15.49 11.28 -30.84
N LYS A 192 15.05 10.03 -30.96
CA LYS A 192 14.71 9.42 -32.25
C LYS A 192 13.25 9.61 -32.61
N THR A 193 12.36 9.48 -31.64
CA THR A 193 10.92 9.52 -31.86
C THR A 193 10.21 10.14 -30.68
N LYS A 194 9.19 10.96 -30.98
CA LYS A 194 8.28 11.56 -30.01
C LYS A 194 6.86 11.19 -30.41
N LYS A 195 6.23 10.28 -29.67
CA LYS A 195 4.88 9.75 -29.97
C LYS A 195 3.86 10.31 -28.98
N LEU A 196 2.77 10.90 -29.48
CA LEU A 196 1.65 11.33 -28.63
C LEU A 196 0.95 10.10 -28.03
N LEU A 197 0.81 10.07 -26.71
CA LEU A 197 0.10 9.02 -25.97
C LEU A 197 -1.33 9.44 -25.63
N ALA A 198 -1.50 10.66 -25.14
CA ALA A 198 -2.79 11.16 -24.68
C ALA A 198 -2.83 12.69 -24.72
N GLN A 199 -4.04 13.23 -24.84
CA GLN A 199 -4.30 14.66 -24.76
C GLN A 199 -5.50 14.90 -23.83
N SER A 200 -5.36 15.81 -22.88
CA SER A 200 -6.44 16.20 -21.97
C SER A 200 -6.27 17.65 -21.52
N SER A 201 -7.34 18.44 -21.61
CA SER A 201 -7.40 19.85 -21.18
C SER A 201 -6.17 20.68 -21.60
N GLY A 202 -5.83 20.63 -22.90
CA GLY A 202 -4.71 21.39 -23.47
C GLY A 202 -3.32 20.82 -23.22
N ARG A 203 -3.16 19.79 -22.38
CA ARG A 203 -1.87 19.12 -22.14
C ARG A 203 -1.73 17.87 -23.02
N LYS A 204 -0.58 17.74 -23.66
CA LYS A 204 -0.21 16.58 -24.48
C LYS A 204 0.86 15.76 -23.76
N TRP A 205 0.60 14.46 -23.62
CA TRP A 205 1.53 13.50 -23.03
C TRP A 205 2.21 12.71 -24.13
N TYR A 206 3.54 12.68 -24.13
CA TYR A 206 4.32 11.97 -25.14
C TYR A 206 5.16 10.84 -24.54
N GLU A 207 5.39 9.80 -25.34
CA GLU A 207 6.48 8.85 -25.16
C GLU A 207 7.64 9.28 -26.06
N VAL A 208 8.82 9.44 -25.45
CA VAL A 208 10.04 9.83 -26.16
C VAL A 208 10.98 8.64 -26.19
N VAL A 209 11.47 8.30 -27.38
CA VAL A 209 12.45 7.24 -27.60
C VAL A 209 13.82 7.87 -27.82
N TYR A 210 14.77 7.51 -26.99
CA TYR A 210 16.17 7.94 -27.09
C TYR A 210 17.01 6.80 -27.62
N GLU A 211 17.92 7.11 -28.52
CA GLU A 211 18.84 6.20 -29.17
C GLU A 211 20.28 6.55 -28.79
N PHE A 212 21.08 5.56 -28.42
CA PHE A 212 22.49 5.75 -28.06
C PHE A 212 23.34 4.55 -28.48
N ILE A 213 24.63 4.78 -28.67
CA ILE A 213 25.58 3.78 -29.16
C ILE A 213 26.54 3.41 -28.03
N VAL A 214 26.71 2.11 -27.80
CA VAL A 214 27.71 1.54 -26.88
C VAL A 214 28.42 0.41 -27.61
N ASP A 215 29.75 0.46 -27.68
CA ASP A 215 30.58 -0.55 -28.34
C ASP A 215 30.11 -0.89 -29.77
N GLY A 216 29.74 0.15 -30.53
CA GLY A 216 29.25 0.02 -31.92
C GLY A 216 27.82 -0.54 -32.05
N ARG A 217 27.14 -0.85 -30.94
CA ARG A 217 25.75 -1.33 -30.94
C ARG A 217 24.78 -0.23 -30.55
N CYS A 218 23.67 -0.17 -31.28
CA CYS A 218 22.60 0.78 -31.04
C CYS A 218 21.62 0.25 -29.98
N TYR A 219 21.31 1.07 -28.98
CA TYR A 219 20.35 0.79 -27.91
C TYR A 219 19.30 1.89 -27.83
N GLN A 220 18.09 1.51 -27.44
CA GLN A 220 16.98 2.44 -27.28
C GLN A 220 16.39 2.36 -25.88
N ILE A 221 16.00 3.53 -25.35
CA ILE A 221 15.19 3.64 -24.15
C ILE A 221 13.95 4.48 -24.41
N LYS A 222 12.86 4.11 -23.72
CA LYS A 222 11.61 4.84 -23.74
C LYS A 222 11.46 5.61 -22.44
N ASP A 223 11.07 6.86 -22.55
CA ASP A 223 10.76 7.69 -21.40
C ASP A 223 9.46 8.48 -21.60
N ARG A 224 8.85 8.87 -20.48
CA ARG A 224 7.59 9.65 -20.44
C ARG A 224 7.81 10.87 -19.55
N PRO A 225 8.57 11.87 -20.02
CA PRO A 225 8.87 13.05 -19.24
C PRO A 225 7.60 13.86 -18.98
N TYR A 226 7.58 14.62 -17.88
CA TYR A 226 6.44 15.46 -17.52
C TYR A 226 6.34 16.73 -18.40
N TYR A 227 7.48 17.25 -18.86
CA TYR A 227 7.58 18.42 -19.75
C TYR A 227 8.04 18.01 -21.14
N THR A 228 7.12 17.56 -21.98
CA THR A 228 7.39 17.01 -23.31
C THR A 228 7.35 18.02 -24.44
N GLU A 229 6.74 19.19 -24.22
CA GLU A 229 6.52 20.17 -25.30
C GLU A 229 7.84 20.70 -25.86
N ARG A 230 8.87 20.84 -25.01
CA ARG A 230 10.19 21.37 -25.36
C ARG A 230 11.19 20.34 -25.91
N ILE A 231 10.79 19.07 -26.01
CA ILE A 231 11.68 18.01 -26.49
C ILE A 231 11.51 17.86 -27.99
N GLU A 232 12.58 18.05 -28.74
CA GLU A 232 12.61 17.96 -30.20
C GLU A 232 13.33 16.72 -30.69
N THR A 233 12.97 16.24 -31.89
CA THR A 233 13.69 15.13 -32.53
C THR A 233 15.11 15.57 -32.86
N GLY A 234 16.11 14.72 -32.59
CA GLY A 234 17.52 15.04 -32.73
C GLY A 234 18.15 15.69 -31.49
N GLU A 235 17.36 16.08 -30.50
CA GLU A 235 17.89 16.63 -29.25
C GLU A 235 18.74 15.59 -28.50
N GLN A 236 19.86 16.04 -27.95
CA GLN A 236 20.79 15.20 -27.20
C GLN A 236 20.59 15.35 -25.69
N ARG A 237 20.64 14.22 -24.98
CA ARG A 237 20.52 14.16 -23.52
C ARG A 237 21.49 13.16 -22.92
N THR A 238 21.99 13.47 -21.74
CA THR A 238 22.88 12.57 -21.02
C THR A 238 22.09 11.46 -20.32
N LEU A 239 22.51 10.23 -20.54
CA LEU A 239 21.94 9.04 -19.93
C LEU A 239 22.99 8.24 -19.16
N LEU A 240 22.53 7.54 -18.14
CA LEU A 240 23.29 6.56 -17.37
C LEU A 240 22.84 5.17 -17.76
N TYR A 241 23.79 4.30 -18.12
CA TYR A 241 23.53 2.92 -18.50
C TYR A 241 24.39 1.92 -17.71
N ASP A 242 23.89 0.69 -17.58
CA ASP A 242 24.63 -0.43 -17.00
C ASP A 242 25.45 -1.09 -18.11
N GLN A 243 26.78 -1.14 -17.98
CA GLN A 243 27.67 -1.70 -19.00
C GLN A 243 27.30 -3.15 -19.38
N LYS A 244 26.90 -3.97 -18.40
CA LYS A 244 26.51 -5.36 -18.64
C LYS A 244 25.12 -5.48 -19.25
N LYS A 245 24.27 -4.45 -19.11
CA LYS A 245 22.89 -4.42 -19.59
C LYS A 245 22.52 -3.03 -20.13
N PRO A 246 23.05 -2.60 -21.30
CA PRO A 246 22.91 -1.21 -21.77
C PRO A 246 21.46 -0.76 -21.94
N HIS A 247 20.55 -1.66 -22.34
CA HIS A 247 19.10 -1.39 -22.41
C HIS A 247 18.48 -0.91 -21.07
N LYS A 248 19.15 -1.12 -19.94
CA LYS A 248 18.78 -0.59 -18.64
C LYS A 248 19.40 0.80 -18.42
N ALA A 249 19.11 1.73 -19.31
CA ALA A 249 19.51 3.12 -19.15
C ALA A 249 18.41 3.98 -18.52
N ALA A 250 18.82 5.14 -18.00
CA ALA A 250 17.95 6.17 -17.46
C ALA A 250 18.53 7.55 -17.75
N LEU A 251 17.67 8.53 -18.05
CA LEU A 251 18.07 9.92 -18.21
C LEU A 251 18.40 10.54 -16.86
N ILE A 252 19.45 11.36 -16.84
CA ILE A 252 19.83 12.14 -15.66
C ILE A 252 18.77 13.19 -15.33
N ASP A 253 18.19 13.81 -16.35
CA ASP A 253 17.21 14.89 -16.16
C ASP A 253 15.85 14.38 -15.69
N ASN A 254 15.57 13.07 -15.84
CA ASN A 254 14.33 12.46 -15.39
C ASN A 254 14.46 11.78 -14.02
N LEU A 255 15.48 12.15 -13.25
CA LEU A 255 15.56 11.78 -11.84
C LEU A 255 14.35 12.38 -11.08
N PRO A 256 13.82 11.68 -10.05
CA PRO A 256 12.70 12.19 -9.26
C PRO A 256 13.07 13.41 -8.39
N PHE A 257 14.31 13.91 -8.51
CA PHE A 257 14.89 15.06 -7.83
C PHE A 257 16.03 15.62 -8.69
N SER A 258 16.34 16.89 -8.52
CA SER A 258 17.53 17.49 -9.14
C SER A 258 18.81 17.04 -8.44
N ILE A 259 19.82 16.71 -9.23
CA ILE A 259 21.19 16.53 -8.75
C ILE A 259 21.96 17.84 -8.90
N VAL A 260 22.85 18.11 -7.96
CA VAL A 260 23.79 19.24 -8.03
C VAL A 260 25.18 18.65 -8.03
N LEU A 261 25.97 19.01 -9.03
CA LEU A 261 27.38 18.62 -9.12
C LEU A 261 28.25 19.67 -8.43
N ASP A 262 29.34 19.25 -7.81
CA ASP A 262 30.42 20.16 -7.41
C ASP A 262 31.41 20.37 -8.56
N GLU A 263 32.43 21.21 -8.31
CA GLU A 263 33.47 21.55 -9.28
C GLU A 263 34.28 20.33 -9.77
N SER A 264 34.24 19.21 -9.02
CA SER A 264 34.89 17.96 -9.38
C SER A 264 33.99 16.99 -10.15
N GLY A 265 32.72 17.33 -10.38
CA GLY A 265 31.73 16.44 -10.98
C GLY A 265 31.16 15.39 -10.00
N GLN A 266 31.37 15.55 -8.69
CA GLN A 266 30.74 14.72 -7.65
C GLN A 266 29.33 15.19 -7.34
N ILE A 267 28.48 14.24 -6.97
CA ILE A 267 27.09 14.53 -6.60
C ILE A 267 27.06 15.04 -5.15
N ARG A 268 26.59 16.28 -4.97
CA ARG A 268 26.48 16.90 -3.64
C ARG A 268 25.31 16.30 -2.83
N PRO A 269 25.44 16.21 -1.50
CA PRO A 269 24.32 15.87 -0.64
C PRO A 269 23.18 16.87 -0.82
N GLY A 270 21.96 16.36 -0.94
CA GLY A 270 20.76 17.20 -0.94
C GLY A 270 20.50 17.83 0.43
N ARG A 271 19.54 18.76 0.51
CA ARG A 271 19.07 19.29 1.80
C ARG A 271 18.46 18.16 2.64
N LEU A 272 18.96 17.97 3.87
CA LEU A 272 18.48 16.93 4.79
C LEU A 272 16.97 17.02 5.02
N LEU A 273 16.46 18.24 5.26
CA LEU A 273 15.04 18.50 5.47
C LEU A 273 14.18 18.00 4.29
N SER A 274 14.63 18.22 3.05
CA SER A 274 13.92 17.72 1.86
C SER A 274 13.89 16.19 1.78
N THR A 275 14.86 15.50 2.40
CA THR A 275 14.89 14.04 2.45
C THR A 275 13.93 13.53 3.51
N VAL A 276 13.96 14.15 4.70
CA VAL A 276 13.05 13.84 5.81
C VAL A 276 11.59 14.00 5.38
N THR A 277 11.25 15.09 4.70
CA THR A 277 9.86 15.34 4.27
C THR A 277 9.35 14.31 3.27
N VAL A 278 10.19 13.85 2.33
CA VAL A 278 9.74 12.84 1.35
C VAL A 278 9.64 11.44 1.95
N SER A 279 10.39 11.16 3.01
CA SER A 279 10.39 9.88 3.71
C SER A 279 9.28 9.74 4.76
N LEU A 280 8.71 10.85 5.24
CA LEU A 280 7.71 10.85 6.32
C LEU A 280 6.49 9.97 6.00
N ILE A 281 5.86 10.16 4.84
CA ILE A 281 4.63 9.44 4.46
C ILE A 281 4.87 7.94 4.34
N PRO A 282 5.87 7.46 3.56
CA PRO A 282 6.15 6.02 3.49
C PRO A 282 6.45 5.39 4.86
N ILE A 283 7.28 6.04 5.68
CA ILE A 283 7.64 5.52 7.01
C ILE A 283 6.42 5.47 7.92
N ALA A 284 5.63 6.55 8.00
CA ALA A 284 4.44 6.60 8.83
C ALA A 284 3.40 5.55 8.38
N SER A 285 3.17 5.40 7.08
CA SER A 285 2.27 4.36 6.54
C SER A 285 2.73 2.96 6.91
N THR A 286 4.03 2.66 6.77
CA THR A 286 4.56 1.33 7.13
C THR A 286 4.47 1.07 8.62
N ILE A 287 4.81 2.04 9.47
CA ILE A 287 4.67 1.93 10.93
C ILE A 287 3.21 1.68 11.30
N LEU A 288 2.28 2.44 10.73
CA LEU A 288 0.86 2.28 10.97
C LEU A 288 0.37 0.87 10.59
N MET A 289 0.78 0.36 9.42
CA MET A 289 0.46 -1.00 9.00
C MET A 289 0.99 -2.05 9.98
N VAL A 290 2.25 -1.95 10.39
CA VAL A 290 2.87 -2.90 11.33
C VAL A 290 2.18 -2.86 12.68
N ILE A 291 1.87 -1.67 13.19
CA ILE A 291 1.16 -1.48 14.45
C ILE A 291 -0.26 -2.07 14.36
N SER A 292 -0.99 -1.84 13.28
CA SER A 292 -2.33 -2.39 13.09
C SER A 292 -2.31 -3.91 13.01
N ILE A 293 -1.35 -4.50 12.28
CA ILE A 293 -1.16 -5.96 12.27
C ILE A 293 -0.83 -6.45 13.68
N TYR A 294 0.09 -5.79 14.39
CA TYR A 294 0.45 -6.21 15.75
C TYR A 294 -0.74 -6.21 16.70
N PHE A 295 -1.54 -5.14 16.73
CA PHE A 295 -2.71 -5.05 17.59
C PHE A 295 -3.82 -6.04 17.22
N GLU A 296 -3.93 -6.41 15.95
CA GLU A 296 -4.95 -7.38 15.52
C GLU A 296 -4.56 -8.83 15.85
N PHE A 297 -3.26 -9.18 15.79
CA PHE A 297 -2.81 -10.56 15.96
C PHE A 297 -2.27 -10.90 17.36
N PHE A 298 -1.78 -9.92 18.13
CA PHE A 298 -1.07 -10.17 19.41
C PHE A 298 -1.75 -9.55 20.63
N ARG A 299 -3.01 -9.10 20.52
CA ARG A 299 -3.82 -8.61 21.64
C ARG A 299 -4.92 -9.60 22.01
#